data_AF-A0A924L562-F1
#
_entry.id   AF-A0A924L562-F1
#
_cell.length_a   1.000
_cell.length_b   1.000
_cell.length_c   1.000
_cell.angle_alpha   90.00
_cell.angle_beta   90.00
_cell.angle_gamma   90.00
#
_symmetry.space_group_name_H-M   'P 1'
#
loop_
_entity.id
_entity.type
_entity.pdbx_description
1 polymer ?
#
loop_
_entity_poly.entity_id
_entity_poly.type
_entity_poly.pdbx_seq_one_letter_code
_entity_poly.pdbx_strand_id
1 'polypeptide(L)'
;MTRIRQREDTASAWAAANPLLLKGEVGWESGSTPKAKKGDGVTLWNALPYAIQMTAPIDSPAFTGNPTVPTPLPSDNDTSVANTAFVKAQNYAPLASPTLTGNPTTPTPPLGDNDTSVANTAFIKAAIDAAISASMLSMFPVGSIRMSTVNTSPATALGGTWTAWGSGRVPVGVDAAQTEFDTVEGTGGAKTVTLTASNLPAHTHTIAHTHDQNTRETATAFGTSAAVAAPSASGNLLVRQTLGSNTPSS
;
A
#
# COMPACT_ATOMS: atom_id res chain seq x y z
N MET A 1 33.09 -42.44 -80.91
CA MET A 1 33.68 -41.13 -80.58
C MET A 1 34.53 -41.30 -79.32
N THR A 2 35.84 -41.15 -79.43
CA THR A 2 36.76 -41.38 -78.30
C THR A 2 36.72 -40.17 -77.37
N ARG A 3 36.30 -40.36 -76.12
CA ARG A 3 36.27 -39.28 -75.12
C ARG A 3 37.68 -39.08 -74.56
N ILE A 4 38.23 -37.88 -74.68
CA ILE A 4 39.47 -37.50 -73.99
C ILE A 4 39.21 -37.60 -72.49
N ARG A 5 39.97 -38.43 -71.77
CA ARG A 5 39.99 -38.46 -70.31
C ARG A 5 41.26 -37.76 -69.83
N GLN A 6 41.11 -36.82 -68.90
CA GLN A 6 42.25 -36.31 -68.14
C GLN A 6 42.82 -37.45 -67.29
N ARG A 7 44.12 -37.40 -67.04
CA ARG A 7 44.76 -38.41 -66.20
C ARG A 7 44.49 -38.05 -64.75
N GLU A 8 43.96 -39.03 -64.03
CA GLU A 8 43.67 -38.96 -62.60
C GLU A 8 44.19 -40.25 -61.98
N ASP A 9 44.83 -40.11 -60.83
CA ASP A 9 45.31 -41.25 -60.06
C ASP A 9 45.49 -40.83 -58.59
N THR A 10 45.76 -41.80 -57.72
CA THR A 10 46.16 -41.51 -56.33
C THR A 10 47.55 -40.87 -56.29
N ALA A 11 47.84 -40.08 -55.26
CA ALA A 11 49.15 -39.45 -55.09
C ALA A 11 50.32 -40.47 -55.13
N SER A 12 50.10 -41.66 -54.57
CA SER A 12 51.10 -42.74 -54.56
C SER A 12 51.38 -43.32 -55.95
N ALA A 13 50.34 -43.50 -56.77
CA ALA A 13 50.50 -44.05 -58.11
C ALA A 13 51.16 -43.05 -59.07
N TRP A 14 50.81 -41.76 -58.94
CA TRP A 14 51.49 -40.69 -59.67
C TRP A 14 52.98 -40.58 -59.33
N ALA A 15 53.32 -40.70 -58.04
CA ALA A 15 54.71 -40.63 -57.59
C ALA A 15 55.56 -41.82 -58.07
N ALA A 16 54.95 -43.01 -58.16
CA ALA A 16 55.61 -44.23 -58.63
C ALA A 16 55.78 -44.25 -60.16
N ALA A 17 54.76 -43.84 -60.90
CA ALA A 17 54.87 -43.73 -62.36
C ALA A 17 55.78 -42.58 -62.79
N ASN A 18 55.87 -41.52 -61.97
CA ASN A 18 56.61 -40.28 -62.18
C ASN A 18 56.67 -39.82 -63.66
N PRO A 19 55.52 -39.70 -64.35
CA PRO A 19 55.50 -39.50 -65.79
C PRO A 19 55.91 -38.08 -66.17
N LEU A 20 56.47 -37.91 -67.37
CA LEU A 20 56.57 -36.61 -68.02
C LEU A 20 55.19 -36.18 -68.48
N LEU A 21 54.68 -35.08 -67.95
CA LEU A 21 53.44 -34.47 -68.45
C LEU A 21 53.78 -33.51 -69.58
N LEU A 22 53.05 -33.62 -70.70
CA LEU A 22 53.21 -32.71 -71.82
C LEU A 22 52.90 -31.27 -71.39
N LYS A 23 53.45 -30.30 -72.11
CA LYS A 23 53.21 -28.88 -71.83
C LYS A 23 51.71 -28.60 -71.91
N GLY A 24 51.11 -28.21 -70.78
CA GLY A 24 49.68 -27.95 -70.66
C GLY A 24 48.82 -29.13 -70.17
N GLU A 25 49.37 -30.34 -70.10
CA GLU A 25 48.66 -31.52 -69.58
C GLU A 25 48.46 -31.38 -68.07
N VAL A 26 47.22 -31.54 -67.60
CA VAL A 26 46.89 -31.51 -66.17
C VAL A 26 46.78 -32.95 -65.67
N GLY A 27 47.56 -33.28 -64.65
CA GLY A 27 47.40 -34.52 -63.88
C GLY A 27 46.72 -34.22 -62.55
N TRP A 28 45.70 -35.00 -62.23
CA TRP A 28 44.90 -34.87 -61.01
C TRP A 28 45.28 -35.91 -59.97
N GLU A 29 45.62 -35.46 -58.76
CA GLU A 29 45.72 -36.31 -57.58
C GLU A 29 44.36 -36.42 -56.91
N SER A 30 43.82 -37.64 -56.93
CA SER A 30 42.60 -38.01 -56.20
C SER A 30 42.88 -38.17 -54.70
N GLY A 31 41.91 -37.81 -53.85
CA GLY A 31 42.02 -37.86 -52.39
C GLY A 31 41.05 -36.90 -51.70
N SER A 32 41.13 -36.78 -50.36
CA SER A 32 40.27 -35.88 -49.56
C SER A 32 40.58 -34.39 -49.76
N THR A 33 41.78 -34.07 -50.24
CA THR A 33 42.19 -32.73 -50.68
C THR A 33 42.72 -32.82 -52.11
N PRO A 34 41.84 -32.90 -53.12
CA PRO A 34 42.25 -33.03 -54.51
C PRO A 34 43.13 -31.86 -54.93
N LYS A 35 44.18 -32.16 -55.69
CA LYS A 35 45.16 -31.17 -56.16
C LYS A 35 45.67 -31.60 -57.53
N ALA A 36 46.15 -30.65 -58.32
CA ALA A 36 46.61 -30.92 -59.67
C ALA A 36 47.92 -30.23 -59.98
N LYS A 37 48.72 -30.87 -60.83
CA LYS A 37 49.93 -30.32 -61.42
C LYS A 37 49.72 -30.15 -62.92
N LYS A 38 50.37 -29.13 -63.50
CA LYS A 38 50.35 -28.88 -64.93
C LYS A 38 51.73 -29.15 -65.50
N GLY A 39 51.81 -30.00 -66.52
CA GLY A 39 53.04 -30.30 -67.24
C GLY A 39 53.58 -29.06 -67.95
N ASP A 40 54.89 -28.92 -67.92
CA ASP A 40 55.65 -27.94 -68.70
C ASP A 40 56.28 -28.59 -69.96
N GLY A 41 56.16 -29.91 -70.11
CA GLY A 41 56.70 -30.70 -71.22
C GLY A 41 58.16 -31.13 -71.04
N VAL A 42 58.79 -30.79 -69.91
CA VAL A 42 60.22 -31.08 -69.66
C VAL A 42 60.48 -31.68 -68.27
N THR A 43 59.64 -31.37 -67.30
CA THR A 43 59.79 -31.76 -65.90
C THR A 43 58.88 -32.95 -65.58
N LEU A 44 59.46 -34.00 -64.97
CA LEU A 44 58.70 -35.16 -64.49
C LEU A 44 57.74 -34.75 -63.35
N TRP A 45 56.64 -35.49 -63.21
CA TRP A 45 55.59 -35.26 -62.21
C TRP A 45 56.09 -34.90 -60.80
N ASN A 46 57.09 -35.63 -60.29
CA ASN A 46 57.61 -35.43 -58.94
C ASN A 46 58.28 -34.06 -58.76
N ALA A 47 58.81 -33.47 -59.84
CA ALA A 47 59.47 -32.18 -59.84
C ALA A 47 58.55 -31.01 -60.28
N LEU A 48 57.32 -31.29 -60.72
CA LEU A 48 56.34 -30.25 -61.06
C LEU A 48 55.70 -29.62 -59.80
N PRO A 49 55.49 -28.29 -59.77
CA PRO A 49 54.73 -27.64 -58.70
C PRO A 49 53.22 -27.89 -58.85
N TYR A 50 52.48 -27.82 -57.74
CA TYR A 50 51.01 -27.84 -57.78
C TYR A 50 50.48 -26.53 -58.37
N ALA A 51 49.60 -26.67 -59.37
CA ALA A 51 48.98 -25.56 -60.07
C ALA A 51 47.57 -25.25 -59.54
N ILE A 52 46.93 -26.20 -58.85
CA ILE A 52 45.57 -26.08 -58.31
C ILE A 52 45.52 -26.77 -56.94
N GLN A 53 45.04 -26.06 -55.90
CA GLN A 53 44.82 -26.55 -54.54
C GLN A 53 43.37 -26.25 -54.14
N MET A 54 42.57 -27.28 -53.83
CA MET A 54 41.13 -27.13 -53.61
C MET A 54 40.77 -26.61 -52.20
N THR A 55 39.63 -25.92 -52.16
CA THR A 55 39.04 -25.14 -51.07
C THR A 55 38.76 -25.93 -49.79
N ALA A 56 38.37 -25.23 -48.72
CA ALA A 56 37.85 -25.87 -47.51
C ALA A 56 36.59 -26.73 -47.80
N PRO A 57 36.34 -27.81 -47.03
CA PRO A 57 35.10 -28.59 -47.13
C PRO A 57 33.85 -27.71 -47.00
N ILE A 58 32.82 -27.99 -47.80
CA ILE A 58 31.55 -27.24 -47.73
C ILE A 58 30.72 -27.59 -46.49
N ASP A 59 30.84 -28.84 -46.03
CA ASP A 59 30.12 -29.34 -44.87
C ASP A 59 31.04 -29.32 -43.65
N SER A 60 30.73 -28.43 -42.71
CA SER A 60 31.45 -28.31 -41.43
C SER A 60 32.97 -28.21 -41.56
N PRO A 61 33.51 -27.25 -42.34
CA PRO A 61 34.95 -27.06 -42.40
C PRO A 61 35.52 -26.74 -41.00
N ALA A 62 36.61 -27.43 -40.63
CA ALA A 62 37.43 -27.03 -39.49
C ALA A 62 38.55 -26.10 -39.98
N PHE A 63 38.51 -24.83 -39.55
CA PHE A 63 39.59 -23.88 -39.83
C PHE A 63 40.66 -23.93 -38.72
N THR A 64 41.93 -23.90 -39.11
CA THR A 64 43.07 -23.77 -38.19
C THR A 64 43.78 -22.43 -38.39
N GLY A 65 44.51 -21.94 -37.38
CA GLY A 65 45.20 -20.65 -37.44
C GLY A 65 44.28 -19.48 -37.03
N ASN A 66 44.49 -18.30 -37.62
CA ASN A 66 43.68 -17.11 -37.37
C ASN A 66 42.81 -16.75 -38.60
N PRO A 67 41.70 -17.47 -38.85
CA PRO A 67 40.82 -17.16 -39.96
C PRO A 67 40.25 -15.75 -39.80
N THR A 68 40.23 -14.98 -40.89
CA THR A 68 39.67 -13.63 -40.92
C THR A 68 38.39 -13.62 -41.76
N VAL A 69 37.40 -12.87 -41.31
CA VAL A 69 36.16 -12.58 -42.05
C VAL A 69 35.88 -11.07 -41.97
N PRO A 70 35.21 -10.46 -42.96
CA PRO A 70 34.79 -9.07 -42.88
C PRO A 70 34.06 -8.79 -41.56
N THR A 71 34.28 -7.61 -40.97
CA THR A 71 33.57 -7.19 -39.75
C THR A 71 32.19 -6.68 -40.13
N PRO A 72 31.10 -7.35 -39.72
CA PRO A 72 29.74 -6.85 -39.95
C PRO A 72 29.48 -5.56 -39.19
N LEU A 73 28.43 -4.84 -39.59
CA LEU A 73 27.92 -3.69 -38.82
C LEU A 73 27.33 -4.19 -37.49
N PRO A 74 27.42 -3.45 -36.37
CA PRO A 74 26.87 -3.92 -35.09
C PRO A 74 25.37 -4.25 -35.10
N SER A 75 24.61 -3.69 -36.04
CA SER A 75 23.17 -3.94 -36.23
C SER A 75 22.85 -5.18 -37.08
N ASP A 76 23.86 -5.87 -37.62
CA ASP A 76 23.68 -7.02 -38.48
C ASP A 76 23.11 -8.23 -37.70
N ASN A 77 22.20 -8.97 -38.34
CA ASN A 77 21.47 -10.09 -37.74
C ASN A 77 21.31 -11.28 -38.71
N ASP A 78 22.15 -11.34 -39.74
CA ASP A 78 22.14 -12.43 -40.71
C ASP A 78 22.85 -13.71 -40.18
N THR A 79 23.16 -14.64 -41.09
CA THR A 79 23.81 -15.93 -40.77
C THR A 79 25.33 -15.91 -40.97
N SER A 80 25.93 -14.73 -41.13
CA SER A 80 27.37 -14.56 -41.29
C SER A 80 28.14 -14.94 -40.02
N VAL A 81 29.39 -15.37 -40.19
CA VAL A 81 30.27 -15.71 -39.05
C VAL A 81 30.64 -14.44 -38.29
N ALA A 82 30.35 -14.40 -36.99
CA ALA A 82 30.74 -13.30 -36.12
C ALA A 82 32.25 -13.34 -35.81
N ASN A 83 32.96 -12.24 -36.10
CA ASN A 83 34.35 -12.07 -35.70
C ASN A 83 34.48 -11.38 -34.34
N THR A 84 35.68 -11.39 -33.76
CA THR A 84 35.93 -10.81 -32.43
C THR A 84 35.68 -9.31 -32.36
N ALA A 85 35.93 -8.57 -33.45
CA ALA A 85 35.71 -7.13 -33.50
C ALA A 85 34.22 -6.79 -33.44
N PHE A 86 33.38 -7.54 -34.17
CA PHE A 86 31.93 -7.44 -34.12
C PHE A 86 31.39 -7.70 -32.72
N VAL A 87 31.80 -8.81 -32.07
CA VAL A 87 31.35 -9.16 -30.71
C VAL A 87 31.73 -8.06 -29.70
N LYS A 88 32.93 -7.48 -29.81
CA LYS A 88 33.35 -6.37 -28.94
C LYS A 88 32.57 -5.08 -29.21
N ALA A 89 32.14 -4.85 -30.44
CA ALA A 89 31.37 -3.67 -30.83
C ALA A 89 29.90 -3.74 -30.41
N GLN A 90 29.42 -4.87 -29.88
CA GLN A 90 28.06 -5.01 -29.35
C GLN A 90 27.85 -4.30 -28.00
N ASN A 91 28.93 -3.79 -27.36
CA ASN A 91 28.87 -3.02 -26.12
C ASN A 91 28.05 -3.67 -24.99
N TYR A 92 28.14 -5.00 -24.86
CA TYR A 92 27.49 -5.73 -23.78
C TYR A 92 27.92 -5.23 -22.40
N ALA A 93 27.00 -5.30 -21.43
CA ALA A 93 27.30 -5.01 -20.04
C ALA A 93 28.37 -5.98 -19.50
N PRO A 94 29.38 -5.52 -18.75
CA PRO A 94 30.38 -6.40 -18.16
C PRO A 94 29.75 -7.32 -17.11
N LEU A 95 30.34 -8.52 -16.95
CA LEU A 95 29.85 -9.50 -15.97
C LEU A 95 29.98 -8.98 -14.52
N ALA A 96 31.10 -8.32 -14.23
CA ALA A 96 31.36 -7.76 -12.91
C ALA A 96 30.99 -6.27 -12.90
N SER A 97 30.13 -5.89 -11.95
CA SER A 97 29.77 -4.50 -11.65
C SER A 97 29.39 -3.67 -12.89
N PRO A 98 28.39 -4.09 -13.69
CA PRO A 98 27.94 -3.30 -14.82
C PRO A 98 27.37 -1.95 -14.37
N THR A 99 27.82 -0.87 -15.02
CA THR A 99 27.16 0.43 -14.92
C THR A 99 25.98 0.44 -15.88
N LEU A 100 24.76 0.40 -15.36
CA LEU A 100 23.54 0.51 -16.16
C LEU A 100 23.23 1.99 -16.45
N THR A 101 22.79 2.31 -17.66
CA THR A 101 22.35 3.65 -18.08
C THR A 101 20.90 3.63 -18.58
N GLY A 102 20.25 4.80 -18.67
CA GLY A 102 18.84 4.90 -19.06
C GLY A 102 17.88 4.55 -17.92
N ASN A 103 16.80 3.82 -18.24
CA ASN A 103 15.82 3.33 -17.26
C ASN A 103 15.77 1.79 -17.26
N PRO A 104 16.73 1.11 -16.60
CA PRO A 104 16.72 -0.35 -16.48
C PRO A 104 15.43 -0.83 -15.82
N THR A 105 14.84 -1.88 -16.37
CA THR A 105 13.63 -2.50 -15.81
C THR A 105 13.92 -3.94 -15.41
N THR A 106 13.30 -4.38 -14.33
CA THR A 106 13.32 -5.77 -13.85
C THR A 106 11.90 -6.19 -13.50
N PRO A 107 11.56 -7.49 -13.57
CA PRO A 107 10.29 -7.99 -13.06
C PRO A 107 10.10 -7.56 -11.60
N THR A 108 8.89 -7.14 -11.22
CA THR A 108 8.58 -6.75 -9.84
C THR A 108 8.45 -8.00 -8.96
N PRO A 109 9.32 -8.18 -7.95
CA PRO A 109 9.19 -9.30 -7.02
C PRO A 109 7.93 -9.18 -6.15
N PRO A 110 7.39 -10.30 -5.65
CA PRO A 110 6.34 -10.28 -4.63
C PRO A 110 6.84 -9.66 -3.31
N LEU A 111 5.93 -9.11 -2.50
CA LEU A 111 6.30 -8.61 -1.15
C LEU A 111 6.77 -9.76 -0.25
N GLY A 112 7.85 -9.54 0.50
CA GLY A 112 8.47 -10.54 1.37
C GLY A 112 9.51 -11.42 0.68
N ASP A 113 9.76 -11.21 -0.61
CA ASP A 113 10.88 -11.84 -1.31
C ASP A 113 12.21 -11.41 -0.67
N ASN A 114 13.11 -12.38 -0.46
CA ASN A 114 14.35 -12.25 0.28
C ASN A 114 15.55 -12.89 -0.43
N ASP A 115 15.45 -13.04 -1.75
CA ASP A 115 16.53 -13.52 -2.60
C ASP A 115 17.51 -12.40 -3.02
N THR A 116 18.35 -12.69 -4.02
CA THR A 116 19.34 -11.75 -4.55
C THR A 116 18.85 -10.97 -5.79
N SER A 117 17.54 -10.96 -6.05
CA SER A 117 16.95 -10.23 -7.16
C SER A 117 17.12 -8.72 -7.00
N VAL A 118 17.22 -8.00 -8.13
CA VAL A 118 17.32 -6.54 -8.13
C VAL A 118 15.96 -5.94 -7.77
N ALA A 119 15.91 -5.23 -6.64
CA ALA A 119 14.73 -4.47 -6.24
C ALA A 119 14.46 -3.30 -7.20
N ASN A 120 13.27 -3.26 -7.79
CA ASN A 120 12.82 -2.14 -8.61
C ASN A 120 12.02 -1.10 -7.80
N THR A 121 11.72 0.04 -8.41
CA THR A 121 11.02 1.16 -7.77
C THR A 121 9.60 0.80 -7.33
N ALA A 122 8.89 -0.07 -8.06
CA ALA A 122 7.55 -0.52 -7.71
C ALA A 122 7.55 -1.39 -6.44
N PHE A 123 8.51 -2.31 -6.33
CA PHE A 123 8.70 -3.13 -5.13
C PHE A 123 9.03 -2.27 -3.92
N ILE A 124 10.01 -1.35 -4.03
CA ILE A 124 10.40 -0.48 -2.92
C ILE A 124 9.24 0.39 -2.44
N LYS A 125 8.47 0.97 -3.37
CA LYS A 125 7.27 1.74 -3.02
C LYS A 125 6.26 0.89 -2.25
N ALA A 126 5.93 -0.30 -2.75
CA ALA A 126 4.98 -1.19 -2.11
C ALA A 126 5.46 -1.66 -0.72
N ALA A 127 6.75 -1.98 -0.59
CA ALA A 127 7.35 -2.39 0.68
C ALA A 127 7.31 -1.27 1.73
N ILE A 128 7.63 -0.03 1.34
CA ILE A 128 7.56 1.13 2.23
C ILE A 128 6.11 1.44 2.63
N ASP A 129 5.18 1.46 1.68
CA ASP A 129 3.76 1.71 1.95
C ASP A 129 3.19 0.67 2.94
N ALA A 130 3.57 -0.61 2.76
CA ALA A 130 3.19 -1.69 3.66
C ALA A 130 3.80 -1.52 5.06
N ALA A 131 5.09 -1.16 5.16
CA ALA A 131 5.77 -0.94 6.43
C ALA A 131 5.19 0.25 7.22
N ILE A 132 4.90 1.36 6.54
CA ILE A 132 4.24 2.53 7.15
C ILE A 132 2.86 2.14 7.65
N SER A 133 2.05 1.47 6.82
CA SER A 133 0.69 1.04 7.20
C SER A 133 0.72 0.11 8.42
N ALA A 134 1.62 -0.87 8.45
CA ALA A 134 1.79 -1.76 9.61
C ALA A 134 2.19 -0.99 10.88
N SER A 135 3.10 -0.02 10.76
CA SER A 135 3.53 0.82 11.86
C SER A 135 2.36 1.65 12.42
N MET A 136 1.55 2.26 11.56
CA MET A 136 0.39 3.06 11.97
C MET A 136 -0.68 2.22 12.67
N LEU A 137 -0.95 1.01 12.17
CA LEU A 137 -1.88 0.07 12.81
C LEU A 137 -1.35 -0.44 14.16
N SER A 138 -0.03 -0.55 14.33
CA SER A 138 0.57 -0.92 15.62
C SER A 138 0.45 0.18 16.68
N MET A 139 0.47 1.46 16.25
CA MET A 139 0.27 2.62 17.14
C MET A 139 -1.19 2.78 17.58
N PHE A 140 -2.12 2.32 16.75
CA PHE A 140 -3.56 2.32 17.04
C PHE A 140 -4.16 0.92 16.88
N PRO A 141 -3.91 0.00 17.83
CA PRO A 141 -4.53 -1.32 17.81
C PRO A 141 -6.07 -1.22 17.94
N VAL A 142 -6.77 -2.31 17.61
CA VAL A 142 -8.24 -2.41 17.77
C VAL A 142 -8.63 -2.03 19.20
N GLY A 143 -9.61 -1.14 19.33
CA GLY A 143 -10.05 -0.55 20.61
C GLY A 143 -9.46 0.81 20.91
N SER A 144 -8.50 1.30 20.10
CA SER A 144 -7.96 2.65 20.25
C SER A 144 -9.01 3.73 19.97
N ILE A 145 -9.11 4.72 20.87
CA ILE A 145 -9.94 5.90 20.66
C ILE A 145 -9.05 7.03 20.13
N ARG A 146 -9.37 7.53 18.93
CA ARG A 146 -8.75 8.73 18.35
C ARG A 146 -9.71 9.91 18.48
N MET A 147 -9.23 11.00 19.07
CA MET A 147 -9.95 12.28 19.10
C MET A 147 -9.38 13.22 18.05
N SER A 148 -10.23 13.80 17.22
CA SER A 148 -9.82 14.77 16.19
C SER A 148 -10.90 15.83 16.01
N THR A 149 -10.48 17.06 15.76
CA THR A 149 -11.36 18.18 15.37
C THR A 149 -11.67 18.18 13.88
N VAL A 150 -11.04 17.29 13.10
CA VAL A 150 -11.24 17.18 11.65
C VAL A 150 -12.24 16.05 11.37
N ASN A 151 -13.34 16.38 10.68
CA ASN A 151 -14.38 15.42 10.30
C ASN A 151 -14.00 14.64 9.03
N THR A 152 -12.83 14.01 9.04
CA THR A 152 -12.38 13.09 8.00
C THR A 152 -12.08 11.73 8.62
N SER A 153 -12.44 10.66 7.91
CA SER A 153 -12.20 9.30 8.39
C SER A 153 -10.71 9.10 8.66
N PRO A 154 -10.32 8.58 9.84
CA PRO A 154 -8.92 8.27 10.12
C PRO A 154 -8.33 7.23 9.17
N ALA A 155 -9.17 6.39 8.54
CA ALA A 155 -8.75 5.38 7.57
C ALA A 155 -7.92 5.96 6.42
N THR A 156 -8.19 7.20 6.03
CA THR A 156 -7.46 7.87 4.94
C THR A 156 -5.99 8.12 5.27
N ALA A 157 -5.66 8.40 6.54
CA ALA A 157 -4.31 8.76 6.96
C ALA A 157 -3.60 7.62 7.72
N LEU A 158 -4.35 6.80 8.45
CA LEU A 158 -3.83 5.77 9.35
C LEU A 158 -4.04 4.36 8.82
N GLY A 159 -4.81 4.19 7.74
CA GLY A 159 -5.30 2.89 7.31
C GLY A 159 -6.31 2.27 8.28
N GLY A 160 -6.61 0.98 8.10
CA GLY A 160 -7.52 0.23 8.98
C GLY A 160 -8.99 0.61 8.86
N THR A 161 -9.80 0.08 9.77
CA THR A 161 -11.24 0.31 9.84
C THR A 161 -11.58 1.13 11.09
N TRP A 162 -12.32 2.22 10.89
CA TRP A 162 -12.65 3.18 11.95
C TRP A 162 -14.16 3.38 12.01
N THR A 163 -14.69 3.44 13.23
CA THR A 163 -16.11 3.76 13.50
C THR A 163 -16.16 4.94 14.45
N ALA A 164 -17.10 5.87 14.22
CA ALA A 164 -17.31 6.98 15.14
C ALA A 164 -17.73 6.44 16.52
N TRP A 165 -17.07 6.91 17.57
CA TRP A 165 -17.33 6.50 18.95
C TRP A 165 -17.71 7.72 19.80
N GLY A 166 -18.58 7.50 20.80
CA GLY A 166 -18.91 8.52 21.79
C GLY A 166 -19.78 9.69 21.29
N SER A 167 -20.53 9.54 20.18
CA SER A 167 -21.44 10.60 19.72
C SER A 167 -22.40 11.01 20.83
N GLY A 168 -22.41 12.30 21.19
CA GLY A 168 -23.22 12.85 22.26
C GLY A 168 -22.78 12.48 23.68
N ARG A 169 -21.58 11.91 23.86
CA ARG A 169 -21.02 11.48 25.15
C ARG A 169 -19.63 12.12 25.38
N VAL A 170 -19.19 12.11 26.65
CA VAL A 170 -17.81 12.43 27.04
C VAL A 170 -17.15 11.18 27.63
N PRO A 171 -15.87 10.91 27.34
CA PRO A 171 -15.17 9.76 27.91
C PRO A 171 -14.92 9.99 29.40
N VAL A 172 -15.15 8.96 30.20
CA VAL A 172 -14.80 8.90 31.63
C VAL A 172 -13.93 7.66 31.82
N GLY A 173 -12.85 7.78 32.59
CA GLY A 173 -11.96 6.66 32.88
C GLY A 173 -12.68 5.61 33.74
N VAL A 174 -12.37 4.33 33.49
CA VAL A 174 -12.87 3.24 34.32
C VAL A 174 -12.23 3.32 35.70
N ASP A 175 -13.05 3.21 36.75
CA ASP A 175 -12.63 3.11 38.14
C ASP A 175 -13.31 1.89 38.77
N ALA A 176 -12.54 0.82 38.97
CA ALA A 176 -13.03 -0.44 39.51
C ALA A 176 -13.53 -0.34 40.97
N ALA A 177 -13.27 0.77 41.66
CA ALA A 177 -13.78 1.01 43.01
C ALA A 177 -15.15 1.69 43.03
N GLN A 178 -15.63 2.21 41.89
CA GLN A 178 -16.91 2.90 41.77
C GLN A 178 -17.85 2.12 40.86
N THR A 179 -18.96 1.63 41.41
CA THR A 179 -19.95 0.82 40.66
C THR A 179 -20.46 1.52 39.40
N GLU A 180 -20.52 2.85 39.40
CA GLU A 180 -20.96 3.66 38.27
C GLU A 180 -19.97 3.70 37.10
N PHE A 181 -18.70 3.35 37.33
CA PHE A 181 -17.59 3.45 36.38
C PHE A 181 -16.70 2.19 36.32
N ASP A 182 -17.16 1.04 36.84
CA ASP A 182 -16.35 -0.17 37.00
C ASP A 182 -16.16 -1.01 35.71
N THR A 183 -16.90 -0.66 34.65
CA THR A 183 -16.93 -1.40 33.39
C THR A 183 -16.57 -0.49 32.21
N VAL A 184 -15.81 -1.06 31.26
CA VAL A 184 -15.55 -0.40 29.97
C VAL A 184 -16.86 -0.23 29.20
N GLU A 185 -16.94 0.84 28.39
CA GLU A 185 -18.12 1.16 27.57
C GLU A 185 -19.43 1.43 28.36
N GLY A 186 -19.34 1.62 29.68
CA GLY A 186 -20.46 2.09 30.50
C GLY A 186 -21.09 3.38 29.94
N THR A 187 -22.40 3.51 30.07
CA THR A 187 -23.15 4.68 29.59
C THR A 187 -23.91 5.33 30.72
N GLY A 188 -23.97 6.67 30.74
CA GLY A 188 -24.73 7.41 31.74
C GLY A 188 -24.73 8.91 31.44
N GLY A 189 -25.05 9.69 32.48
CA GLY A 189 -25.18 11.14 32.41
C GLY A 189 -26.54 11.61 31.90
N ALA A 190 -26.95 12.79 32.35
CA ALA A 190 -28.16 13.47 31.90
C ALA A 190 -27.81 14.91 31.53
N LYS A 191 -28.34 15.42 30.41
CA LYS A 191 -28.12 16.81 29.99
C LYS A 191 -28.78 17.81 30.94
N THR A 192 -29.90 17.42 31.55
CA THR A 192 -30.70 18.26 32.45
C THR A 192 -31.27 17.42 33.59
N VAL A 193 -31.46 18.03 34.75
CA VAL A 193 -32.18 17.44 35.89
C VAL A 193 -33.35 18.34 36.27
N THR A 194 -34.53 17.77 36.45
CA THR A 194 -35.69 18.48 37.00
C THR A 194 -35.69 18.24 38.51
N LEU A 195 -35.62 19.31 39.30
CA LEU A 195 -35.65 19.21 40.76
C LEU A 195 -37.04 18.78 41.23
N THR A 196 -37.07 17.88 42.21
CA THR A 196 -38.29 17.52 42.94
C THR A 196 -38.28 18.18 44.32
N ALA A 197 -39.43 18.19 44.99
CA ALA A 197 -39.51 18.68 46.38
C ALA A 197 -38.53 17.95 47.32
N SER A 198 -38.18 16.69 47.06
CA SER A 198 -37.19 15.92 47.84
C SER A 198 -35.76 16.44 47.70
N ASN A 199 -35.46 17.16 46.61
CA ASN A 199 -34.16 17.76 46.36
C ASN A 199 -34.03 19.16 46.98
N LEU A 200 -35.11 19.70 47.55
CA LEU A 200 -35.14 21.01 48.17
C LEU A 200 -34.99 20.85 49.70
N PRO A 201 -33.95 21.43 50.32
CA PRO A 201 -33.85 21.46 51.78
C PRO A 201 -35.10 22.12 52.41
N ALA A 202 -35.45 21.70 53.63
CA ALA A 202 -36.50 22.35 54.40
C ALA A 202 -36.19 23.84 54.56
N HIS A 203 -37.16 24.70 54.28
CA HIS A 203 -37.03 26.14 54.40
C HIS A 203 -38.30 26.74 55.01
N THR A 204 -38.14 27.82 55.78
CA THR A 204 -39.24 28.55 56.41
C THR A 204 -39.39 29.92 55.79
N HIS A 205 -40.64 30.37 55.61
CA HIS A 205 -40.93 31.75 55.21
C HIS A 205 -41.33 32.56 56.44
N THR A 206 -40.64 33.67 56.68
CA THR A 206 -41.07 34.67 57.66
C THR A 206 -41.85 35.75 56.93
N ILE A 207 -43.19 35.68 56.99
CA ILE A 207 -44.05 36.71 56.41
C ILE A 207 -44.28 37.79 57.46
N ALA A 208 -43.46 38.84 57.42
CA ALA A 208 -43.76 40.07 58.13
C ALA A 208 -44.89 40.80 57.39
N HIS A 209 -46.01 41.02 58.07
CA HIS A 209 -47.05 41.95 57.61
C HIS A 209 -47.39 42.91 58.75
N THR A 210 -47.68 44.16 58.38
CA THR A 210 -48.11 45.21 59.30
C THR A 210 -49.61 45.43 59.13
N HIS A 211 -50.37 45.36 60.21
CA HIS A 211 -51.75 45.82 60.21
C HIS A 211 -51.77 47.32 60.53
N ASP A 212 -52.35 48.13 59.64
CA ASP A 212 -52.87 49.43 60.03
C ASP A 212 -54.22 49.19 60.71
N GLN A 213 -54.31 49.47 62.02
CA GLN A 213 -55.52 49.25 62.82
C GLN A 213 -56.53 50.41 62.69
N ASN A 214 -56.40 51.28 61.67
CA ASN A 214 -57.18 52.51 61.58
C ASN A 214 -58.35 52.51 60.57
N THR A 215 -58.97 51.36 60.28
CA THR A 215 -60.34 51.33 59.73
C THR A 215 -61.12 50.14 60.28
N ARG A 216 -62.23 50.40 60.99
CA ARG A 216 -63.26 49.39 61.30
C ARG A 216 -63.91 48.94 59.99
N GLU A 217 -63.34 47.93 59.35
CA GLU A 217 -64.05 47.07 58.41
C GLU A 217 -64.12 45.65 58.95
N THR A 218 -65.34 45.12 58.92
CA THR A 218 -65.74 43.84 59.49
C THR A 218 -64.94 42.70 58.84
N ALA A 219 -64.08 42.04 59.61
CA ALA A 219 -63.40 40.82 59.21
C ALA A 219 -64.43 39.70 58.98
N THR A 220 -64.62 39.27 57.74
CA THR A 220 -65.21 37.96 57.43
C THR A 220 -64.14 36.89 57.65
N ALA A 221 -64.14 36.33 58.86
CA ALA A 221 -63.30 35.20 59.20
C ALA A 221 -63.68 33.96 58.36
N PHE A 222 -62.72 33.37 57.64
CA PHE A 222 -62.70 31.92 57.43
C PHE A 222 -62.10 31.31 58.69
N GLY A 223 -62.89 30.51 59.42
CA GLY A 223 -62.59 29.94 60.75
C GLY A 223 -61.24 29.25 60.85
N THR A 224 -60.60 29.17 62.02
CA THR A 224 -61.15 28.68 63.30
C THR A 224 -60.55 29.46 64.48
N SER A 225 -61.41 30.07 65.30
CA SER A 225 -61.00 30.86 66.46
C SER A 225 -60.92 29.97 67.70
N ALA A 226 -59.72 29.80 68.25
CA ALA A 226 -59.54 29.35 69.63
C ALA A 226 -60.09 30.43 70.59
N ALA A 227 -60.89 30.00 71.58
CA ALA A 227 -61.58 30.89 72.51
C ALA A 227 -60.60 31.67 73.39
N VAL A 228 -60.74 33.00 73.44
CA VAL A 228 -60.12 33.86 74.45
C VAL A 228 -61.20 34.24 75.46
N ALA A 229 -61.01 33.83 76.71
CA ALA A 229 -61.88 34.17 77.83
C ALA A 229 -61.68 35.62 78.25
N ALA A 230 -62.76 36.41 78.29
CA ALA A 230 -62.76 37.76 78.84
C ALA A 230 -63.24 37.74 80.31
N PRO A 231 -62.59 38.47 81.23
CA PRO A 231 -62.97 38.48 82.65
C PRO A 231 -64.22 39.33 82.88
N SER A 232 -65.15 38.77 83.66
CA SER A 232 -66.33 39.45 84.18
C SER A 232 -65.96 40.27 85.42
N ALA A 233 -66.28 41.57 85.41
CA ALA A 233 -66.50 42.31 86.64
C ALA A 233 -67.40 43.53 86.43
N SER A 234 -68.41 43.59 87.32
CA SER A 234 -68.98 44.80 87.93
C SER A 234 -70.15 45.49 87.22
N GLY A 235 -71.25 45.58 87.96
CA GLY A 235 -71.86 46.90 88.19
C GLY A 235 -73.23 47.16 87.55
N ASN A 236 -74.26 46.65 88.23
CA ASN A 236 -75.62 47.20 88.40
C ASN A 236 -75.98 48.50 87.63
N LEU A 237 -76.97 48.43 86.73
CA LEU A 237 -77.80 49.59 86.35
C LEU A 237 -79.28 49.16 86.23
N LEU A 238 -80.07 49.54 87.25
CA LEU A 238 -81.53 49.41 87.31
C LEU A 238 -82.21 50.44 86.41
N VAL A 239 -83.10 50.05 85.48
CA VAL A 239 -84.32 50.83 85.13
C VAL A 239 -85.46 49.92 84.63
N ARG A 240 -86.43 49.71 85.53
CA ARG A 240 -87.91 49.74 85.45
C ARG A 240 -88.63 49.36 84.13
N GLN A 241 -89.37 48.25 84.18
CA GLN A 241 -90.41 47.85 83.22
C GLN A 241 -91.65 48.76 83.36
N THR A 242 -92.05 49.41 82.27
CA THR A 242 -93.36 50.07 82.15
C THR A 242 -94.16 49.32 81.07
N LEU A 243 -95.15 48.53 81.49
CA LEU A 243 -96.13 47.93 80.57
C LEU A 243 -97.22 48.96 80.28
N GLY A 244 -97.46 49.24 79.01
CA GLY A 244 -98.49 50.17 78.55
C GLY A 244 -99.76 49.46 78.07
N SER A 245 -100.90 50.09 78.38
CA SER A 245 -102.20 50.09 77.67
C SER A 245 -103.06 48.81 77.78
N ASN A 246 -104.39 48.82 77.85
CA ASN A 246 -105.41 49.86 77.70
C ASN A 246 -106.80 49.34 78.19
N THR A 247 -107.60 50.25 78.79
CA THR A 247 -109.07 50.51 78.66
C THR A 247 -110.13 49.41 78.98
N PRO A 248 -111.48 49.69 79.00
CA PRO A 248 -112.30 50.93 79.04
C PRO A 248 -113.47 50.92 80.07
N SER A 249 -114.18 52.05 80.27
CA SER A 249 -115.65 52.18 80.01
C SER A 249 -116.30 53.41 80.69
N SER A 250 -117.14 54.10 79.90
CA SER A 250 -118.36 54.89 80.23
C SER A 250 -118.29 55.96 81.30
#